data_AF-A0A9X5GV53-F1
#
_entry.id   AF-A0A9X5GV53-F1
#
_cell.length_a   1.000
_cell.length_b   1.000
_cell.length_c   1.000
_cell.angle_alpha   90.00
_cell.angle_beta   90.00
_cell.angle_gamma   90.00
#
_symmetry.space_group_name_H-M   'P 1'
#
loop_
_entity.id
_entity.type
_entity.pdbx_description
1 polymer ?
#
loop_
_entity_poly.entity_id
_entity_poly.type
_entity_poly.pdbx_seq_one_letter_code
_entity_poly.pdbx_strand_id
1 'polypeptide(L)' 'MNGVKRLTPPQSRKVNALVRRTCCNYDNGNCILLDDGDECVCPQLISYSLLCKWFRVAVLPADR' A
#
# COMPACT_ATOMS: atom_id res chain seq x y z
N MET A 1 14.46 14.97 1.52
CA MET A 1 14.13 13.71 2.22
C MET A 1 12.63 13.66 2.47
N ASN A 2 11.88 12.90 1.66
CA ASN A 2 10.44 12.75 1.89
C ASN A 2 10.22 11.88 3.13
N GLY A 3 9.96 12.51 4.28
CA GLY A 3 9.65 11.81 5.51
C GLY A 3 8.52 10.80 5.30
N VAL A 4 8.71 9.60 5.81
CA VAL A 4 7.68 8.57 5.82
C VAL A 4 6.50 9.09 6.66
N LYS A 5 5.33 9.24 6.05
CA LYS A 5 4.14 9.73 6.76
C LYS A 5 3.56 8.60 7.63
N ARG A 6 3.39 8.85 8.92
CA ARG A 6 2.67 7.96 9.82
C ARG A 6 1.17 8.08 9.60
N LEU A 7 0.47 6.96 9.64
CA LEU A 7 -0.97 6.85 9.47
C LEU A 7 -1.61 6.57 10.83
N THR A 8 -2.72 7.25 11.12
CA THR A 8 -3.60 6.84 12.21
C THR A 8 -4.29 5.51 11.87
N PRO A 9 -4.82 4.76 12.85
CA PRO A 9 -5.52 3.51 12.57
C PRO A 9 -6.68 3.64 11.56
N PRO A 10 -7.53 4.69 11.61
CA PRO A 10 -8.54 4.92 10.57
C PRO A 10 -7.93 5.16 9.18
N GLN A 11 -6.84 5.92 9.08
CA GLN A 11 -6.16 6.17 7.81
C GLN A 11 -5.54 4.88 7.24
N SER A 12 -4.91 4.06 8.08
CA SER A 12 -4.36 2.75 7.67
C SER A 12 -5.47 1.85 7.12
N ARG A 13 -6.64 1.77 7.76
CA ARG A 13 -7.79 1.02 7.23
C ARG A 13 -8.23 1.53 5.86
N LYS A 14 -8.32 2.84 5.66
CA LYS A 14 -8.67 3.43 4.35
C LYS A 14 -7.62 3.08 3.30
N VAL A 15 -6.33 3.27 3.60
CA VAL A 15 -5.22 2.91 2.70
C VAL A 15 -5.27 1.42 2.35
N ASN A 16 -5.47 0.54 3.33
CA ASN A 16 -5.54 -0.90 3.13
C ASN A 16 -6.71 -1.29 2.23
N ALA A 17 -7.89 -0.69 2.42
CA ALA A 17 -9.05 -0.92 1.55
C ALA A 17 -8.77 -0.46 0.11
N LEU A 18 -8.10 0.67 -0.06
CA LEU A 18 -7.71 1.19 -1.37
C LEU A 18 -6.70 0.29 -2.07
N VAL A 19 -5.67 -0.18 -1.36
CA VAL A 19 -4.69 -1.13 -1.91
C VAL A 19 -5.39 -2.40 -2.39
N ARG A 20 -6.23 -3.02 -1.53
CA ARG A 20 -6.94 -4.25 -1.88
C ARG A 20 -7.85 -4.12 -3.10
N ARG A 21 -8.46 -2.93 -3.31
CA ARG A 21 -9.43 -2.71 -4.40
C ARG A 21 -8.79 -2.22 -5.71
N THR A 22 -7.65 -1.53 -5.66
CA THR A 22 -7.10 -0.81 -6.83
C THR A 22 -5.68 -1.20 -7.23
N CYS A 23 -4.90 -1.82 -6.35
CA CYS A 23 -3.51 -2.12 -6.64
C CYS A 23 -3.40 -3.35 -7.54
N CYS A 24 -2.95 -3.16 -8.79
CA CYS A 24 -2.74 -4.28 -9.72
C CYS A 24 -1.67 -5.28 -9.26
N ASN A 25 -0.78 -4.87 -8.36
CA ASN A 25 0.24 -5.75 -7.77
C ASN A 25 -0.23 -6.44 -6.48
N TYR A 26 -1.46 -6.16 -6.00
CA TYR A 26 -1.98 -6.81 -4.81
C TYR A 26 -2.66 -8.12 -5.22
N ASP A 27 -2.23 -9.22 -4.61
CA ASP A 27 -2.87 -10.53 -4.76
C ASP A 27 -2.95 -11.25 -3.41
N ASN A 28 -4.17 -11.54 -2.96
CA ASN A 28 -4.49 -12.25 -1.72
C ASN A 28 -3.66 -11.90 -0.44
N GLY A 29 -3.20 -10.65 -0.29
CA GLY A 29 -2.36 -10.24 0.85
C GLY A 29 -0.89 -9.97 0.48
N ASN A 30 -0.45 -10.49 -0.65
CA ASN A 30 0.90 -10.39 -1.18
C ASN A 30 1.02 -9.26 -2.21
N CYS A 31 2.26 -8.86 -2.49
CA CYS A 31 2.62 -7.85 -3.46
C CYS A 31 3.48 -8.49 -4.56
N ILE A 32 2.87 -8.76 -5.72
CA ILE A 32 3.52 -9.44 -6.85
C ILE A 32 4.77 -8.70 -7.32
N LEU A 33 4.76 -7.37 -7.27
CA LEU A 33 5.92 -6.57 -7.67
C LEU A 33 7.17 -6.80 -6.80
N LEU A 34 7.00 -7.37 -5.60
CA LEU A 34 8.06 -7.54 -4.60
C LEU A 34 8.34 -9.02 -4.29
N ASP A 35 7.64 -9.95 -4.95
CA ASP A 35 7.74 -11.37 -4.62
C ASP A 35 9.05 -12.00 -5.14
N ASP A 36 9.66 -11.52 -6.23
CA ASP A 36 10.94 -12.03 -6.76
C ASP A 36 10.97 -13.58 -6.92
N GLY A 37 9.80 -14.23 -7.02
CA GLY A 37 9.63 -15.69 -7.06
C GLY A 37 9.13 -16.36 -5.77
N ASP A 38 9.09 -15.64 -4.64
CA ASP A 38 8.60 -16.09 -3.33
C ASP A 38 7.55 -15.12 -2.77
N GLU A 39 6.40 -15.62 -2.28
CA GLU A 39 5.32 -14.76 -1.79
C GLU A 39 5.79 -13.67 -0.80
N CYS A 40 5.60 -12.41 -1.19
CA CYS A 40 5.96 -11.26 -0.38
C CYS A 40 4.71 -10.54 0.13
N VAL A 41 4.45 -10.59 1.44
CA VAL A 41 3.33 -9.88 2.07
C VAL A 41 3.42 -8.39 1.76
N CYS A 42 2.32 -7.80 1.30
CA CYS A 42 2.30 -6.38 0.91
C CYS A 42 2.71 -5.47 2.08
N PRO A 43 3.87 -4.79 2.01
CA PRO A 43 4.38 -4.01 3.16
C PRO A 43 3.46 -2.87 3.58
N GLN A 44 2.65 -2.35 2.65
CA GLN A 44 1.68 -1.30 2.94
C GLN A 44 0.52 -1.78 3.81
N LEU A 45 0.11 -3.06 3.71
CA LEU A 45 -1.01 -3.61 4.46
C LEU A 45 -0.69 -3.87 5.94
N ILE A 46 0.58 -4.10 6.24
CA ILE A 46 1.07 -4.42 7.58
C ILE A 46 1.73 -3.22 8.28
N SER A 47 1.75 -2.05 7.65
CA SER A 47 2.43 -0.86 8.16
C SER A 47 1.47 0.27 8.54
N TYR A 48 1.76 0.95 9.65
CA TYR A 48 1.18 2.26 10.01
C TYR A 48 1.94 3.44 9.38
N SER A 49 2.66 3.18 8.29
CA SER A 49 3.38 4.17 7.52
C SER A 49 2.94 4.13 6.07
N LEU A 50 2.85 5.29 5.43
CA LEU A 50 2.58 5.41 4.01
C LEU A 50 3.86 5.18 3.21
N LEU A 51 4.18 3.91 2.98
CA LEU A 51 5.43 3.44 2.39
C LEU A 51 5.33 3.24 0.87
N CYS A 52 4.17 2.81 0.37
CA CYS A 52 4.02 2.47 -1.03
C CYS A 52 4.10 3.73 -1.91
N LYS A 53 5.20 3.86 -2.67
CA LYS A 53 5.43 5.00 -3.57
C LYS A 53 4.36 5.07 -4.66
N TRP A 54 4.02 3.93 -5.26
CA TRP A 54 2.95 3.86 -6.27
C TRP A 54 1.62 4.34 -5.72
N PHE A 55 1.22 3.87 -4.53
CA PHE A 55 0.00 4.32 -3.89
C PHE A 55 -0.04 5.84 -3.69
N ARG A 56 1.08 6.45 -3.29
CA ARG A 56 1.19 7.91 -3.10
C ARG A 56 1.03 8.71 -4.38
N VAL A 57 1.51 8.21 -5.51
CA VAL A 57 1.56 8.97 -6.77
C VAL A 57 0.41 8.65 -7.71
N ALA A 58 -0.12 7.42 -7.68
CA ALA A 58 -1.15 6.95 -8.60
C ALA A 58 -2.52 6.84 -7.94
N VAL A 59 -2.61 6.29 -6.73
CA VAL A 59 -3.91 5.99 -6.08
C VAL A 59 -4.44 7.18 -5.30
N LEU A 60 -3.64 7.76 -4.40
CA LEU A 60 -4.10 8.86 -3.55
C LEU A 60 -4.62 10.07 -4.33
N PRO A 61 -3.98 10.53 -5.42
CA PRO A 61 -4.51 11.66 -6.19
C PRO A 61 -5.82 11.35 -6.92
N ALA A 62 -6.09 10.07 -7.21
CA ALA A 62 -7.30 9.60 -7.87
C ALA A 62 -8.46 9.31 -6.89
N ASP A 63 -8.17 8.99 -5.63
CA ASP A 63 -9.16 8.82 -4.55
C ASP A 63 -9.57 10.18 -3.95
N ARG A 64 -10.09 11.09 -4.79
CA ARG A 64 -10.68 12.38 -4.37
C ARG A 64 -12.13 12.21 -3.95
#